data_AF-A0A9W8MU60-F1
#
_entry.id   AF-A0A9W8MU60-F1
#
_cell.length_a   1.000
_cell.length_b   1.000
_cell.length_c   1.000
_cell.angle_alpha   90.00
_cell.angle_beta   90.00
_cell.angle_gamma   90.00
#
_symmetry.space_group_name_H-M   'P 1'
#
loop_
_entity.id
_entity.type
_entity.pdbx_description
1 polymer ?
#
loop_
_entity_poly.entity_id
_entity_poly.type
_entity_poly.pdbx_seq_one_letter_code
_entity_poly.pdbx_strand_id
1 'polypeptide(L)'
;MSSARIPGFRRYSQATAVLEQHQGAYRAESVPPTQQEEHLSQPASGEARSQRRPEKWSSRTYGFSWRGPSPEELAVRAQQQKEYLERLFHPLKFPPELVQRILTHSSHVQGRNGHNGAFSFLGRRVMSAYFQLFLHKSPSLKPSDDLEDLVSRALHTNLVGQHIGDTWGVGRELVWEPNAPSSRLDKNAAAALRAAGLYKVQGEAVQAMIGAIYHQYGGAVALRVFHTRVLPLLLVKGGLPKVFHKDVKSQCDKFGGPEGPLLVPREEKAPVLEDTKPITPELELEIADPPTPF
;
A
#
# COMPACT_ATOMS: atom_id res chain seq x y z
N MET A 1 -16.00 35.55 17.32
CA MET A 1 -15.67 35.41 15.88
C MET A 1 -16.34 34.15 15.37
N SER A 2 -17.35 34.33 14.51
CA SER A 2 -18.33 33.30 14.14
C SER A 2 -17.82 32.46 12.97
N SER A 3 -17.73 31.14 13.16
CA SER A 3 -17.32 30.18 12.13
C SER A 3 -18.50 29.91 11.19
N ALA A 4 -18.32 30.25 9.91
CA ALA A 4 -19.30 30.03 8.86
C ALA A 4 -19.40 28.51 8.57
N ARG A 5 -20.58 27.95 8.82
CA ARG A 5 -20.89 26.54 8.55
C ARG A 5 -21.22 26.35 7.07
N ILE A 6 -20.40 25.59 6.36
CA ILE A 6 -20.61 25.24 4.94
C ILE A 6 -21.74 24.19 4.83
N PRO A 7 -22.81 24.43 4.06
CA PRO A 7 -23.92 23.48 3.88
C PRO A 7 -23.54 22.40 2.86
N GLY A 8 -23.42 21.14 3.30
CA GLY A 8 -23.16 19.98 2.42
C GLY A 8 -22.45 18.80 3.10
N PHE A 9 -21.86 19.03 4.27
CA PHE A 9 -20.93 18.13 4.95
C PHE A 9 -21.54 16.91 5.69
N ARG A 10 -22.85 16.62 5.55
CA ARG A 10 -23.59 15.75 6.49
C ARG A 10 -23.44 14.22 6.29
N ARG A 11 -22.80 13.71 5.23
CA ARG A 11 -22.68 12.25 5.03
C ARG A 11 -21.26 11.72 4.85
N TYR A 12 -20.28 12.54 4.45
CA TYR A 12 -18.89 12.10 4.34
C TYR A 12 -18.18 11.99 5.70
N SER A 13 -18.70 12.68 6.72
CA SER A 13 -18.18 12.64 8.07
C SER A 13 -18.72 11.49 8.90
N GLN A 14 -19.66 10.66 8.44
CA GLN A 14 -20.19 9.62 9.33
C GLN A 14 -19.17 8.50 9.60
N ALA A 15 -18.35 8.11 8.62
CA ALA A 15 -17.24 7.19 8.88
C ALA A 15 -16.10 7.88 9.65
N THR A 16 -15.76 9.13 9.32
CA THR A 16 -14.64 9.87 9.93
C THR A 16 -14.95 10.38 11.34
N ALA A 17 -16.14 10.91 11.61
CA ALA A 17 -16.58 11.38 12.93
C ALA A 17 -16.80 10.24 13.92
N VAL A 18 -17.23 9.07 13.42
CA VAL A 18 -17.24 7.83 14.22
C VAL A 18 -15.82 7.39 14.56
N LEU A 19 -14.84 7.58 13.68
CA LEU A 19 -13.43 7.33 14.00
C LEU A 19 -12.87 8.36 15.00
N GLU A 20 -13.25 9.64 14.91
CA GLU A 20 -12.79 10.70 15.83
C GLU A 20 -13.28 10.52 17.27
N GLN A 21 -14.52 10.06 17.50
CA GLN A 21 -15.06 9.86 18.86
C GLN A 21 -14.42 8.70 19.62
N HIS A 22 -13.77 7.77 18.94
CA HIS A 22 -13.44 6.47 19.50
C HIS A 22 -11.93 6.23 19.71
N GLN A 23 -11.04 7.03 19.12
CA GLN A 23 -9.58 6.80 19.20
C GLN A 23 -8.93 7.08 20.58
N GLY A 24 -9.60 7.77 21.50
CA GLY A 24 -9.11 7.99 22.86
C GLY A 24 -9.21 6.77 23.81
N ALA A 25 -9.95 5.73 23.43
CA ALA A 25 -10.33 4.65 24.33
C ALA A 25 -9.68 3.28 24.03
N TYR A 26 -8.90 3.14 22.96
CA TYR A 26 -8.36 1.83 22.56
C TYR A 26 -6.90 1.64 22.94
N ARG A 27 -6.66 1.28 24.20
CA ARG A 27 -5.44 0.58 24.62
C ARG A 27 -5.77 -0.91 24.76
N ALA A 28 -5.36 -1.67 23.74
CA ALA A 28 -5.22 -3.13 23.68
C ALA A 28 -6.04 -4.00 24.66
N GLU A 29 -7.29 -4.33 24.29
CA GLU A 29 -7.88 -5.61 24.68
C GLU A 29 -8.00 -6.51 23.45
N SER A 30 -7.28 -7.64 23.52
CA SER A 30 -7.12 -8.60 22.44
C SER A 30 -8.28 -9.60 22.41
N VAL A 31 -9.17 -9.49 21.42
CA VAL A 31 -10.10 -10.56 21.04
C VAL A 31 -9.42 -11.41 19.94
N PRO A 32 -9.42 -12.76 20.04
CA PRO A 32 -8.76 -13.61 19.06
C PRO A 32 -9.43 -13.53 17.68
N PRO A 33 -8.68 -13.77 16.58
CA PRO A 33 -9.24 -13.79 15.25
C PRO A 33 -10.14 -15.02 15.08
N THR A 34 -11.41 -14.80 14.73
CA THR A 34 -12.32 -15.84 14.25
C THR A 34 -11.83 -16.29 12.87
N GLN A 35 -11.33 -17.52 12.79
CA GLN A 35 -11.10 -18.20 11.53
C GLN A 35 -12.47 -18.50 10.91
N GLN A 36 -12.80 -17.85 9.81
CA GLN A 36 -13.83 -18.38 8.90
C GLN A 36 -13.12 -19.39 8.00
N GLU A 37 -13.40 -20.67 8.22
CA GLU A 37 -13.00 -21.77 7.36
C GLU A 37 -13.59 -21.56 5.96
N GLU A 38 -12.73 -21.33 4.97
CA GLU A 38 -13.07 -21.51 3.56
C GLU A 38 -13.05 -23.03 3.27
N HIS A 39 -14.24 -23.61 3.20
CA HIS A 39 -14.42 -24.99 2.77
C HIS A 39 -14.00 -25.15 1.30
N LEU A 40 -12.91 -25.88 1.09
CA LEU A 40 -12.46 -26.42 -0.18
C LEU A 40 -13.57 -27.24 -0.84
N SER A 41 -14.02 -26.82 -2.03
CA SER A 41 -14.87 -27.63 -2.90
C SER A 41 -14.03 -28.14 -4.08
N GLN A 42 -13.85 -29.45 -4.16
CA GLN A 42 -13.33 -30.16 -5.33
C GLN A 42 -14.38 -30.26 -6.45
N PRO A 43 -13.98 -30.50 -7.71
CA PRO A 43 -14.84 -30.29 -8.86
C PRO A 43 -15.70 -31.52 -9.17
N ALA A 44 -17.01 -31.31 -9.28
CA ALA A 44 -17.89 -32.26 -9.95
C ALA A 44 -18.07 -31.82 -11.41
N SER A 45 -17.62 -32.69 -12.31
CA SER A 45 -17.95 -32.70 -13.74
C SER A 45 -19.45 -32.79 -13.95
N GLY A 46 -19.99 -31.99 -14.87
CA GLY A 46 -21.40 -32.05 -15.24
C GLY A 46 -21.78 -30.88 -16.14
N GLU A 47 -21.81 -31.14 -17.44
CA GLU A 47 -22.28 -30.24 -18.47
C GLU A 47 -23.70 -29.73 -18.17
N ALA A 48 -23.83 -28.43 -17.89
CA ALA A 48 -25.09 -27.72 -18.00
C ALA A 48 -24.81 -26.27 -18.41
N ARG A 49 -24.84 -26.05 -19.73
CA ARG A 49 -24.73 -24.74 -20.39
C ARG A 49 -25.92 -23.86 -20.01
N SER A 50 -25.88 -23.26 -18.83
CA SER A 50 -26.86 -22.28 -18.36
C SER A 50 -26.53 -20.92 -19.00
N GLN A 51 -27.30 -20.56 -20.02
CA GLN A 51 -27.36 -19.21 -20.57
C GLN A 51 -27.91 -18.25 -19.49
N ARG A 52 -27.05 -17.75 -18.60
CA ARG A 52 -27.40 -16.62 -17.74
C ARG A 52 -27.38 -15.35 -18.60
N ARG A 53 -28.58 -14.88 -18.95
CA ARG A 53 -28.80 -13.53 -19.49
C ARG A 53 -28.10 -12.51 -18.57
N PRO A 54 -27.45 -11.46 -19.12
CA PRO A 54 -26.97 -10.36 -18.29
C PRO A 54 -28.18 -9.68 -17.68
N GLU A 55 -28.39 -9.87 -16.37
CA GLU A 55 -29.29 -9.02 -15.60
C GLU A 55 -28.80 -7.58 -15.74
N LYS A 56 -29.58 -6.80 -16.50
CA LYS A 56 -29.44 -5.34 -16.55
C LYS A 56 -29.44 -4.86 -15.11
N TRP A 57 -28.30 -4.32 -14.67
CA TRP A 57 -28.23 -3.44 -13.52
C TRP A 57 -29.12 -2.24 -13.80
N SER A 58 -30.43 -2.37 -13.59
CA SER A 58 -31.33 -1.23 -13.55
C SER A 58 -30.99 -0.50 -12.25
N SER A 59 -30.13 0.50 -12.35
CA SER A 59 -29.97 1.50 -11.32
C SER A 59 -31.38 2.04 -11.03
N ARG A 60 -31.99 1.62 -9.92
CA ARG A 60 -33.12 2.35 -9.33
C ARG A 60 -32.55 3.70 -8.93
N THR A 61 -32.53 4.63 -9.88
CA THR A 61 -32.30 6.04 -9.64
C THR A 61 -33.53 6.55 -8.90
N TYR A 62 -33.54 6.36 -7.57
CA TYR A 62 -34.14 7.35 -6.71
C TYR A 62 -33.56 8.69 -7.16
N GLY A 63 -34.41 9.68 -7.45
CA GLY A 63 -34.09 10.99 -8.03
C GLY A 63 -33.22 11.90 -7.14
N PHE A 64 -32.15 11.35 -6.59
CA PHE A 64 -31.15 12.04 -5.82
C PHE A 64 -30.07 12.54 -6.79
N SER A 65 -30.15 13.82 -7.15
CA SER A 65 -29.06 14.48 -7.88
C SER A 65 -27.85 14.58 -6.95
N TRP A 66 -26.93 13.63 -7.06
CA TRP A 66 -25.68 13.69 -6.31
C TRP A 66 -24.90 14.90 -6.81
N ARG A 67 -24.90 15.98 -6.04
CA ARG A 67 -24.03 17.13 -6.30
C ARG A 67 -22.65 16.72 -5.78
N GLY A 68 -21.76 16.35 -6.70
CA GLY A 68 -20.36 16.10 -6.36
C GLY A 68 -19.75 17.30 -5.65
N PRO A 69 -18.67 17.10 -4.87
CA PRO A 69 -17.97 18.21 -4.25
C PRO A 69 -17.53 19.21 -5.31
N SER A 70 -17.50 20.49 -4.93
CA SER A 70 -17.05 21.54 -5.82
C SER A 70 -15.56 21.34 -6.16
N PRO A 71 -15.07 21.88 -7.29
CA PRO A 71 -13.65 21.87 -7.61
C PRO A 71 -12.77 22.46 -6.49
N GLU A 72 -13.27 23.46 -5.78
CA GLU A 72 -12.59 24.08 -4.64
C GLU A 72 -12.48 23.12 -3.44
N GLU A 73 -13.56 22.42 -3.09
CA GLU A 73 -13.54 21.41 -2.01
C GLU A 73 -12.57 20.26 -2.31
N LEU A 74 -12.51 19.85 -3.58
CA LEU A 74 -11.55 18.84 -4.04
C LEU A 74 -10.10 19.31 -3.90
N ALA A 75 -9.82 20.58 -4.26
CA ALA A 75 -8.49 21.16 -4.15
C ALA A 75 -8.05 21.28 -2.69
N VAL A 76 -8.93 21.76 -1.79
CA VAL A 76 -8.63 21.83 -0.35
C VAL A 76 -8.32 20.45 0.21
N ARG A 77 -9.14 19.44 -0.14
CA ARG A 77 -8.90 18.07 0.32
C ARG A 77 -7.59 17.49 -0.21
N ALA A 78 -7.29 17.68 -1.49
CA ALA A 78 -6.05 17.20 -2.08
C ALA A 78 -4.83 17.83 -1.39
N GLN A 79 -4.91 19.10 -1.01
CA GLN A 79 -3.85 19.78 -0.26
C GLN A 79 -3.70 19.23 1.16
N GLN A 80 -4.79 18.98 1.89
CA GLN A 80 -4.75 18.35 3.21
C GLN A 80 -4.14 16.94 3.17
N GLN A 81 -4.57 16.14 2.20
CA GLN A 81 -4.03 14.79 2.00
C GLN A 81 -2.54 14.82 1.64
N LYS A 82 -2.10 15.84 0.89
CA LYS A 82 -0.69 16.04 0.55
C LYS A 82 0.13 16.33 1.81
N GLU A 83 -0.31 17.30 2.60
CA GLU A 83 0.33 17.63 3.89
C GLU A 83 0.41 16.42 4.82
N TYR A 84 -0.64 15.59 4.84
CA TYR A 84 -0.63 14.33 5.56
C TYR A 84 0.49 13.39 5.11
N LEU A 85 0.66 13.14 3.81
CA LEU A 85 1.71 12.25 3.31
C LEU A 85 3.12 12.82 3.49
N GLU A 86 3.30 14.14 3.29
CA GLU A 86 4.59 14.79 3.47
C GLU A 86 5.03 14.80 4.94
N ARG A 87 4.07 14.85 5.87
CA ARG A 87 4.34 14.66 7.30
C ARG A 87 4.70 13.22 7.62
N LEU A 88 4.00 12.26 7.03
CA LEU A 88 4.23 10.82 7.27
C LEU A 88 5.56 10.32 6.69
N PHE A 89 5.96 10.85 5.54
CA PHE A 89 7.16 10.41 4.80
C PHE A 89 8.14 11.54 4.56
N HIS A 90 8.35 12.41 5.56
CA HIS A 90 9.35 13.48 5.44
C HIS A 90 10.73 12.90 5.07
N PRO A 91 11.46 13.47 4.09
CA PRO A 91 11.23 14.74 3.37
C PRO A 91 10.55 14.61 1.99
N LEU A 92 9.90 13.49 1.69
CA LEU A 92 9.29 13.24 0.37
C LEU A 92 8.17 14.26 0.08
N LYS A 93 8.06 14.68 -1.18
CA LYS A 93 7.05 15.60 -1.72
C LYS A 93 6.13 14.89 -2.71
N PHE A 94 4.82 15.15 -2.65
CA PHE A 94 3.89 14.43 -3.52
C PHE A 94 3.06 15.41 -4.36
N PRO A 95 2.91 15.16 -5.67
CA PRO A 95 1.95 15.89 -6.51
C PRO A 95 0.52 15.65 -6.00
N PRO A 96 -0.31 16.71 -5.85
CA PRO A 96 -1.68 16.58 -5.32
C PRO A 96 -2.52 15.54 -6.06
N GLU A 97 -2.36 15.42 -7.37
CA GLU A 97 -3.11 14.50 -8.22
C GLU A 97 -2.78 13.03 -7.90
N LEU A 98 -1.50 12.76 -7.62
CA LEU A 98 -1.06 11.43 -7.18
C LEU A 98 -1.64 11.11 -5.80
N VAL A 99 -1.57 12.07 -4.88
CA VAL A 99 -2.07 11.91 -3.51
C VAL A 99 -3.56 11.58 -3.52
N GLN A 100 -4.35 12.36 -4.27
CA GLN A 100 -5.77 12.11 -4.46
C GLN A 100 -6.02 10.70 -4.98
N ARG A 101 -5.27 10.25 -5.98
CA ARG A 101 -5.43 8.91 -6.58
C ARG A 101 -5.11 7.79 -5.59
N ILE A 102 -4.04 7.88 -4.81
CA ILE A 102 -3.62 6.80 -3.89
C ILE A 102 -4.47 6.73 -2.62
N LEU A 103 -5.12 7.84 -2.25
CA LEU A 103 -6.07 7.92 -1.14
C LEU A 103 -7.54 7.83 -1.58
N THR A 104 -7.82 7.48 -2.84
CA THR A 104 -9.17 7.21 -3.33
C THR A 104 -9.35 5.74 -3.66
N HIS A 105 -10.27 5.08 -2.99
CA HIS A 105 -10.63 3.69 -3.26
C HIS A 105 -11.69 3.61 -4.39
N SER A 106 -11.71 2.49 -5.12
CA SER A 106 -12.61 2.28 -6.26
C SER A 106 -14.09 2.22 -5.89
N SER A 107 -14.42 2.00 -4.60
CA SER A 107 -15.80 2.02 -4.12
C SER A 107 -16.42 3.42 -4.08
N HIS A 108 -15.62 4.48 -4.07
CA HIS A 108 -16.15 5.85 -4.07
C HIS A 108 -16.41 6.35 -5.49
N VAL A 109 -17.44 7.19 -5.67
CA VAL A 109 -17.80 7.75 -6.99
C VAL A 109 -16.65 8.49 -7.69
N GLN A 110 -15.77 9.14 -6.91
CA GLN A 110 -14.58 9.82 -7.42
C GLN A 110 -13.51 8.86 -7.96
N GLY A 111 -13.57 7.57 -7.60
CA GLY A 111 -12.63 6.56 -8.11
C GLY A 111 -12.65 6.43 -9.64
N ARG A 112 -13.73 6.88 -10.30
CA ARG A 112 -13.83 6.99 -11.77
C ARG A 112 -12.78 7.93 -12.38
N ASN A 113 -12.33 8.94 -11.64
CA ASN A 113 -11.30 9.89 -12.07
C ASN A 113 -9.88 9.39 -11.74
N GLY A 114 -9.77 8.20 -11.16
CA GLY A 114 -8.53 7.62 -10.67
C GLY A 114 -8.72 7.08 -9.26
N HIS A 115 -8.26 5.86 -9.05
CA HIS A 115 -8.27 5.21 -7.75
C HIS A 115 -6.92 4.51 -7.50
N ASN A 116 -6.74 4.02 -6.29
CA ASN A 116 -5.49 3.49 -5.78
C ASN A 116 -5.10 2.10 -6.32
N GLY A 117 -5.89 1.50 -7.22
CA GLY A 117 -5.75 0.09 -7.60
C GLY A 117 -4.41 -0.25 -8.25
N ALA A 118 -3.97 0.56 -9.22
CA ALA A 118 -2.70 0.35 -9.91
C ALA A 118 -1.51 0.51 -8.96
N PHE A 119 -1.52 1.52 -8.09
CA PHE A 119 -0.46 1.73 -7.10
C PHE A 119 -0.48 0.68 -6.00
N SER A 120 -1.67 0.21 -5.59
CA SER A 120 -1.81 -0.87 -4.61
C SER A 120 -1.23 -2.18 -5.14
N PHE A 121 -1.51 -2.50 -6.41
CA PHE A 121 -0.94 -3.65 -7.11
C PHE A 121 0.59 -3.61 -7.18
N LEU A 122 1.15 -2.43 -7.50
CA LEU A 122 2.59 -2.20 -7.52
C LEU A 122 3.19 -2.32 -6.13
N GLY A 123 2.62 -1.63 -5.14
CA GLY A 123 3.11 -1.62 -3.77
C GLY A 123 3.09 -2.99 -3.11
N ARG A 124 2.07 -3.81 -3.38
CA ARG A 124 2.02 -5.20 -2.91
C ARG A 124 3.23 -6.01 -3.40
N ARG A 125 3.63 -5.86 -4.67
CA ARG A 125 4.82 -6.52 -5.23
C ARG A 125 6.10 -6.00 -4.61
N VAL A 126 6.21 -4.67 -4.48
CA VAL A 126 7.37 -4.01 -3.87
C VAL A 126 7.57 -4.48 -2.43
N MET A 127 6.51 -4.48 -1.63
CA MET A 127 6.55 -4.95 -0.24
C MET A 127 6.89 -6.44 -0.15
N SER A 128 6.30 -7.27 -1.01
CA SER A 128 6.57 -8.72 -1.01
C SER A 128 8.02 -9.01 -1.37
N ALA A 129 8.56 -8.37 -2.42
CA ALA A 129 9.96 -8.52 -2.83
C ALA A 129 10.92 -8.09 -1.72
N TYR A 130 10.70 -6.93 -1.08
CA TYR A 130 11.55 -6.47 0.01
C TYR A 130 11.46 -7.35 1.25
N PHE A 131 10.27 -7.90 1.53
CA PHE A 131 10.10 -8.81 2.63
C PHE A 131 10.78 -10.17 2.39
N GLN A 132 10.68 -10.72 1.19
CA GLN A 132 11.44 -11.93 0.80
C GLN A 132 12.96 -11.69 0.90
N LEU A 133 13.45 -10.55 0.39
CA LEU A 133 14.86 -10.18 0.52
C LEU A 133 15.32 -10.05 1.98
N PHE A 134 14.45 -9.52 2.85
CA PHE A 134 14.70 -9.48 4.28
C PHE A 134 14.80 -10.90 4.87
N LEU A 135 13.82 -11.76 4.58
CA LEU A 135 13.80 -13.14 5.10
C LEU A 135 15.02 -13.94 4.64
N HIS A 136 15.41 -13.85 3.36
CA HIS A 136 16.60 -14.52 2.85
C HIS A 136 17.91 -14.08 3.51
N LYS A 137 17.98 -12.83 3.98
CA LYS A 137 19.15 -12.31 4.70
C LYS A 137 19.11 -12.58 6.20
N SER A 138 17.98 -13.09 6.70
CA SER A 138 17.78 -13.30 8.13
C SER A 138 18.50 -14.58 8.59
N PRO A 139 19.38 -14.50 9.61
CA PRO A 139 19.98 -15.70 10.21
C PRO A 139 18.94 -16.57 10.93
N SER A 140 17.76 -16.03 11.23
CA SER A 140 16.67 -16.76 11.89
C SER A 140 15.84 -17.62 10.94
N LEU A 141 16.08 -17.53 9.62
CA LEU A 141 15.36 -18.32 8.62
C LEU A 141 15.84 -19.78 8.66
N LYS A 142 14.90 -20.72 8.77
CA LYS A 142 15.18 -22.15 8.76
C LYS A 142 14.89 -22.74 7.37
N PRO A 143 15.59 -23.81 6.95
CA PRO A 143 15.27 -24.49 5.68
C PRO A 143 13.85 -25.06 5.60
N SER A 144 13.20 -25.27 6.75
CA SER A 144 11.83 -25.75 6.86
C SER A 144 10.77 -24.65 6.74
N ASP A 145 11.16 -23.37 6.75
CA ASP A 145 10.22 -22.26 6.73
C ASP A 145 9.69 -22.03 5.30
N ASP A 146 8.37 -21.96 5.16
CA ASP A 146 7.72 -21.58 3.90
C ASP A 146 7.71 -20.04 3.77
N LEU A 147 8.54 -19.53 2.86
CA LEU A 147 8.66 -18.09 2.62
C LEU A 147 7.38 -17.46 2.05
N GLU A 148 6.65 -18.16 1.19
CA GLU A 148 5.42 -17.64 0.58
C GLU A 148 4.29 -17.58 1.62
N ASP A 149 4.20 -18.59 2.49
CA ASP A 149 3.28 -18.55 3.65
C ASP A 149 3.64 -17.39 4.60
N LEU A 150 4.92 -17.22 4.94
CA LEU A 150 5.37 -16.11 5.80
C LEU A 150 5.01 -14.74 5.20
N VAL A 151 5.25 -14.55 3.90
CA VAL A 151 4.97 -13.31 3.18
C VAL A 151 3.47 -13.06 3.09
N SER A 152 2.69 -14.07 2.67
CA SER A 152 1.24 -13.93 2.50
C SER A 152 0.52 -13.62 3.82
N ARG A 153 0.94 -14.23 4.94
CA ARG A 153 0.39 -13.94 6.26
C ARG A 153 0.82 -12.58 6.79
N ALA A 154 2.11 -12.27 6.79
CA ALA A 154 2.59 -11.03 7.40
C ALA A 154 2.18 -9.78 6.59
N LEU A 155 2.04 -9.88 5.26
CA LEU A 155 1.60 -8.79 4.40
C LEU A 155 0.12 -8.90 3.99
N HIS A 156 -0.66 -9.72 4.71
CA HIS A 156 -2.09 -9.84 4.46
C HIS A 156 -2.76 -8.46 4.53
N THR A 157 -3.58 -8.12 3.54
CA THR A 157 -4.08 -6.75 3.35
C THR A 157 -4.84 -6.22 4.56
N ASN A 158 -5.66 -7.07 5.20
CA ASN A 158 -6.39 -6.66 6.41
C ASN A 158 -5.45 -6.41 7.59
N LEU A 159 -4.36 -7.18 7.72
CA LEU A 159 -3.39 -7.02 8.80
C LEU A 159 -2.60 -5.71 8.59
N VAL A 160 -2.17 -5.46 7.36
CA VAL A 160 -1.54 -4.20 6.97
C VAL A 160 -2.46 -3.02 7.25
N GLY A 161 -3.73 -3.08 6.85
CA GLY A 161 -4.67 -1.99 7.13
C GLY A 161 -4.95 -1.79 8.62
N GLN A 162 -5.13 -2.88 9.36
CA GLN A 162 -5.40 -2.84 10.79
C GLN A 162 -4.23 -2.27 11.59
N HIS A 163 -2.99 -2.62 11.27
CA HIS A 163 -1.84 -2.23 12.10
C HIS A 163 -1.10 -1.03 11.53
N ILE A 164 -0.77 -1.05 10.24
CA ILE A 164 -0.05 0.05 9.60
C ILE A 164 -1.02 1.16 9.25
N GLY A 165 -2.16 0.83 8.65
CA GLY A 165 -3.17 1.82 8.26
C GLY A 165 -3.74 2.58 9.46
N ASP A 166 -3.97 1.91 10.59
CA ASP A 166 -4.41 2.54 11.84
C ASP A 166 -3.32 3.42 12.45
N THR A 167 -2.09 2.90 12.59
CA THR A 167 -0.93 3.65 13.13
C THR A 167 -0.66 4.92 12.32
N TRP A 168 -0.76 4.83 11.00
CA TRP A 168 -0.58 5.98 10.10
C TRP A 168 -1.83 6.86 10.00
N GLY A 169 -2.97 6.46 10.56
CA GLY A 169 -4.22 7.22 10.50
C GLY A 169 -4.86 7.30 9.12
N VAL A 170 -4.57 6.34 8.23
CA VAL A 170 -5.00 6.33 6.82
C VAL A 170 -6.52 6.43 6.68
N GLY A 171 -7.26 5.82 7.63
CA GLY A 171 -8.73 5.81 7.58
C GLY A 171 -9.38 7.19 7.61
N ARG A 172 -8.71 8.21 8.17
CA ARG A 172 -9.22 9.59 8.24
C ARG A 172 -9.11 10.32 6.91
N GLU A 173 -8.07 9.99 6.15
CA GLU A 173 -7.74 10.66 4.89
C GLU A 173 -8.36 9.96 3.67
N LEU A 174 -8.62 8.65 3.81
CA LEU A 174 -9.12 7.79 2.74
C LEU A 174 -10.51 8.22 2.24
N VAL A 175 -10.65 8.32 0.92
CA VAL A 175 -11.91 8.51 0.21
C VAL A 175 -12.45 7.15 -0.21
N TRP A 176 -13.49 6.66 0.48
CA TRP A 176 -14.10 5.35 0.23
C TRP A 176 -15.56 5.31 0.65
N GLU A 177 -16.33 4.35 0.12
CA GLU A 177 -17.68 4.03 0.57
C GLU A 177 -17.75 2.61 1.16
N PRO A 178 -18.40 2.42 2.32
CA PRO A 178 -18.57 1.12 2.95
C PRO A 178 -19.55 0.21 2.20
N ASN A 179 -19.25 -1.08 2.13
CA ASN A 179 -20.13 -2.08 1.53
C ASN A 179 -21.25 -2.57 2.48
N ALA A 180 -21.60 -1.77 3.49
CA ALA A 180 -22.60 -2.11 4.49
C ALA A 180 -23.72 -1.06 4.52
N PRO A 181 -24.99 -1.47 4.68
CA PRO A 181 -26.10 -0.52 4.82
C PRO A 181 -25.89 0.32 6.08
N SER A 182 -26.16 1.63 5.98
CA SER A 182 -25.93 2.60 7.06
C SER A 182 -26.60 2.21 8.38
N SER A 183 -27.75 1.53 8.32
CA SER A 183 -28.49 1.03 9.48
C SER A 183 -27.75 0.02 10.35
N ARG A 184 -26.67 -0.60 9.85
CA ARG A 184 -25.81 -1.52 10.62
C ARG A 184 -24.66 -0.83 11.33
N LEU A 185 -24.37 0.44 11.04
CA LEU A 185 -23.23 1.16 11.59
C LEU A 185 -23.49 1.71 13.02
N ASP A 186 -24.74 1.77 13.46
CA ASP A 186 -25.15 2.56 14.64
C ASP A 186 -24.94 1.87 16.01
N LYS A 187 -24.73 0.54 16.06
CA LYS A 187 -24.74 -0.21 17.34
C LYS A 187 -23.37 -0.66 17.85
N ASN A 188 -22.38 -0.73 16.97
CA ASN A 188 -20.97 -0.97 17.32
C ASN A 188 -20.09 -0.52 16.15
N ALA A 189 -19.76 0.77 16.14
CA ALA A 189 -19.00 1.43 15.10
C ALA A 189 -17.76 0.65 14.63
N ALA A 190 -16.92 0.18 15.54
CA ALA A 190 -15.66 -0.48 15.20
C ALA A 190 -15.89 -1.86 14.56
N ALA A 191 -16.79 -2.67 15.13
CA ALA A 191 -17.14 -3.97 14.55
C ALA A 191 -17.86 -3.80 13.20
N ALA A 192 -18.71 -2.79 13.08
CA ALA A 192 -19.45 -2.50 11.87
C ALA A 192 -18.54 -1.95 10.75
N LEU A 193 -17.58 -1.08 11.07
CA LEU A 193 -16.56 -0.60 10.12
C LEU A 193 -15.63 -1.72 9.65
N ARG A 194 -15.26 -2.63 10.56
CA ARG A 194 -14.50 -3.84 10.20
C ARG A 194 -15.31 -4.72 9.26
N ALA A 195 -16.57 -5.01 9.59
CA ALA A 195 -17.48 -5.76 8.73
C ALA A 195 -17.73 -5.05 7.39
N ALA A 196 -17.66 -3.72 7.36
CA ALA A 196 -17.80 -2.91 6.15
C ALA A 196 -16.55 -2.89 5.25
N GLY A 197 -15.44 -3.51 5.68
CA GLY A 197 -14.22 -3.63 4.89
C GLY A 197 -13.17 -2.54 5.13
N LEU A 198 -13.26 -1.77 6.22
CA LEU A 198 -12.32 -0.67 6.51
C LEU A 198 -10.85 -1.11 6.46
N TYR A 199 -10.49 -2.22 7.12
CA TYR A 199 -9.10 -2.68 7.14
C TYR A 199 -8.61 -3.12 5.76
N LYS A 200 -9.49 -3.65 4.91
CA LYS A 200 -9.13 -3.99 3.55
C LYS A 200 -8.75 -2.73 2.77
N VAL A 201 -9.63 -1.72 2.77
CA VAL A 201 -9.40 -0.48 2.01
C VAL A 201 -8.22 0.34 2.56
N GLN A 202 -7.99 0.33 3.88
CA GLN A 202 -6.81 0.92 4.50
C GLN A 202 -5.54 0.18 4.07
N GLY A 203 -5.55 -1.15 4.06
CA GLY A 203 -4.42 -1.96 3.63
C GLY A 203 -4.05 -1.73 2.17
N GLU A 204 -5.05 -1.63 1.29
CA GLU A 204 -4.84 -1.30 -0.12
C GLU A 204 -4.26 0.10 -0.30
N ALA A 205 -4.68 1.08 0.51
CA ALA A 205 -4.14 2.43 0.49
C ALA A 205 -2.70 2.49 1.02
N VAL A 206 -2.35 1.77 2.09
CA VAL A 206 -0.96 1.62 2.56
C VAL A 206 -0.08 1.05 1.46
N GLN A 207 -0.53 -0.02 0.80
CA GLN A 207 0.18 -0.58 -0.35
C GLN A 207 0.31 0.45 -1.48
N ALA A 208 -0.75 1.22 -1.77
CA ALA A 208 -0.69 2.26 -2.79
C ALA A 208 0.31 3.37 -2.46
N MET A 209 0.45 3.76 -1.19
CA MET A 209 1.49 4.70 -0.75
C MET A 209 2.90 4.16 -1.03
N ILE A 210 3.17 2.89 -0.69
CA ILE A 210 4.46 2.26 -0.99
C ILE A 210 4.70 2.16 -2.50
N GLY A 211 3.68 1.80 -3.28
CA GLY A 211 3.77 1.75 -4.74
C GLY A 211 4.03 3.13 -5.36
N ALA A 212 3.41 4.19 -4.81
CA ALA A 212 3.64 5.56 -5.24
C ALA A 212 5.04 6.07 -4.91
N ILE A 213 5.56 5.73 -3.72
CA ILE A 213 6.94 6.02 -3.34
C ILE A 213 7.91 5.31 -4.29
N TYR A 214 7.69 4.03 -4.57
CA TYR A 214 8.50 3.29 -5.54
C TYR A 214 8.46 3.94 -6.93
N HIS A 215 7.28 4.33 -7.40
CA HIS A 215 7.10 4.95 -8.71
C HIS A 215 7.79 6.32 -8.81
N GLN A 216 7.71 7.16 -7.77
CA GLN A 216 8.27 8.53 -7.80
C GLN A 216 9.75 8.60 -7.41
N TYR A 217 10.17 7.79 -6.44
CA TYR A 217 11.47 7.89 -5.79
C TYR A 217 12.36 6.67 -6.01
N GLY A 218 11.85 5.65 -6.71
CA GLY A 218 12.58 4.45 -7.05
C GLY A 218 12.69 3.43 -5.90
N GLY A 219 13.37 2.34 -6.21
CA GLY A 219 13.46 1.18 -5.32
C GLY A 219 14.17 1.47 -4.00
N ALA A 220 15.27 2.23 -4.04
CA ALA A 220 16.08 2.50 -2.85
C ALA A 220 15.30 3.24 -1.76
N VAL A 221 14.53 4.28 -2.11
CA VAL A 221 13.72 5.03 -1.15
C VAL A 221 12.57 4.18 -0.61
N ALA A 222 11.88 3.45 -1.48
CA ALA A 222 10.81 2.52 -1.07
C ALA A 222 11.33 1.43 -0.12
N LEU A 223 12.54 0.91 -0.36
CA LEU A 223 13.19 -0.10 0.50
C LEU A 223 13.49 0.46 1.89
N ARG A 224 13.97 1.71 1.97
CA ARG A 224 14.18 2.41 3.25
C ARG A 224 12.87 2.56 4.00
N VAL A 225 11.82 3.08 3.34
CA VAL A 225 10.48 3.20 3.94
C VAL A 225 9.97 1.84 4.42
N PHE A 226 10.17 0.78 3.65
CA PHE A 226 9.78 -0.56 4.06
C PHE A 226 10.46 -0.98 5.37
N HIS A 227 11.79 -0.86 5.45
CA HIS A 227 12.54 -1.30 6.63
C HIS A 227 12.36 -0.41 7.87
N THR A 228 12.11 0.90 7.70
CA THR A 228 11.99 1.82 8.83
C THR A 228 10.55 2.05 9.28
N ARG A 229 9.58 2.09 8.34
CA ARG A 229 8.18 2.46 8.64
C ARG A 229 7.20 1.31 8.61
N VAL A 230 7.43 0.29 7.78
CA VAL A 230 6.48 -0.81 7.56
C VAL A 230 6.85 -2.03 8.39
N LEU A 231 8.06 -2.55 8.20
CA LEU A 231 8.52 -3.81 8.79
C LEU A 231 8.43 -3.83 10.33
N PRO A 232 8.79 -2.76 11.07
CA PRO A 232 8.63 -2.73 12.52
C PRO A 232 7.17 -2.82 13.00
N LEU A 233 6.21 -2.41 12.17
CA LEU A 233 4.78 -2.48 12.49
C LEU A 233 4.17 -3.85 12.19
N LEU A 234 4.93 -4.77 11.59
CA LEU A 234 4.52 -6.17 11.38
C LEU A 234 4.85 -7.08 12.57
N LEU A 235 5.45 -6.53 13.65
CA LEU A 235 5.81 -7.24 14.87
C LEU A 235 4.59 -7.48 15.78
N VAL A 236 3.50 -7.98 15.20
CA VAL A 236 2.17 -8.13 15.82
C VAL A 236 1.70 -9.59 15.77
N LYS A 237 0.65 -9.93 16.53
CA LYS A 237 0.05 -11.27 16.49
C LYS A 237 -0.55 -11.53 15.09
N GLY A 238 -0.19 -12.66 14.48
CA GLY A 238 -0.60 -13.00 13.11
C GLY A 238 0.31 -12.40 12.02
N GLY A 239 1.21 -11.48 12.39
CA GLY A 239 2.22 -10.92 11.51
C GLY A 239 3.50 -11.76 11.48
N LEU A 240 4.65 -11.09 11.52
CA LEU A 240 5.95 -11.75 11.46
C LEU A 240 6.26 -12.55 12.76
N PRO A 241 6.68 -13.82 12.66
CA PRO A 241 7.03 -14.62 13.83
C PRO A 241 8.11 -14.01 14.71
N LYS A 242 8.03 -14.26 16.03
CA LYS A 242 8.92 -13.68 17.05
C LYS A 242 10.41 -13.94 16.80
N VAL A 243 10.75 -15.04 16.14
CA VAL A 243 12.15 -15.39 15.84
C VAL A 243 12.85 -14.33 14.99
N PHE A 244 12.11 -13.62 14.13
CA PHE A 244 12.65 -12.58 13.25
C PHE A 244 12.67 -11.18 13.88
N HIS A 245 12.13 -10.99 15.09
CA HIS A 245 11.95 -9.65 15.67
C HIS A 245 13.28 -8.95 15.93
N LYS A 246 14.33 -9.69 16.31
CA LYS A 246 15.68 -9.15 16.49
C LYS A 246 16.25 -8.66 15.15
N ASP A 247 16.03 -9.41 14.09
CA ASP A 247 16.53 -9.10 12.75
C ASP A 247 15.83 -7.88 12.15
N VAL A 248 14.51 -7.75 12.38
CA VAL A 248 13.76 -6.53 12.02
C VAL A 248 14.34 -5.30 12.70
N LYS A 249 14.57 -5.36 14.02
CA LYS A 249 15.15 -4.23 14.76
C LYS A 249 16.53 -3.87 14.23
N SER A 250 17.41 -4.87 14.08
CA SER A 250 18.75 -4.66 13.52
C SER A 250 18.70 -4.03 12.13
N GLN A 251 17.80 -4.47 11.26
CA GLN A 251 17.66 -3.92 9.91
C GLN A 251 17.07 -2.51 9.92
N CYS A 252 16.10 -2.22 10.78
CA CYS A 252 15.56 -0.87 10.98
C CYS A 252 16.67 0.10 11.45
N ASP A 253 17.47 -0.31 12.44
CA ASP A 253 18.56 0.48 12.99
C ASP A 253 19.63 0.79 11.92
N LYS A 254 19.97 -0.19 11.07
CA LYS A 254 20.89 0.02 9.92
C LYS A 254 20.42 1.09 8.94
N PHE A 255 19.11 1.32 8.82
CA PHE A 255 18.54 2.39 8.00
C PHE A 255 18.30 3.71 8.75
N GLY A 256 18.77 3.81 9.99
CA GLY A 256 18.63 5.01 10.84
C GLY A 256 17.43 4.97 11.79
N GLY A 257 16.84 3.80 12.01
CA GLY A 257 15.69 3.61 12.90
C GLY A 257 14.35 4.05 12.27
N PRO A 258 13.26 4.07 13.05
CA PRO A 258 11.92 4.37 12.55
C PRO A 258 11.80 5.74 11.90
N GLU A 259 12.55 6.73 12.38
CA GLU A 259 12.59 8.08 11.81
C GLU A 259 13.83 8.32 10.93
N GLY A 260 14.49 7.25 10.49
CA GLY A 260 15.69 7.33 9.67
C GLY A 260 15.46 8.11 8.36
N PRO A 261 16.50 8.77 7.83
CA PRO A 261 16.37 9.62 6.64
C PRO A 261 15.96 8.77 5.44
N LEU A 262 14.94 9.22 4.70
CA LEU A 262 14.44 8.51 3.51
C LEU A 262 15.24 8.82 2.25
N LEU A 263 15.80 10.03 2.17
CA LEU A 263 16.72 10.45 1.12
C LEU A 263 18.15 10.36 1.68
N VAL A 264 18.99 9.57 1.03
CA VAL A 264 20.44 9.59 1.30
C VAL A 264 21.04 10.58 0.31
N PRO A 265 21.82 11.59 0.77
CA PRO A 265 22.60 12.41 -0.13
C PRO A 265 23.39 11.48 -1.03
N ARG A 266 23.20 11.61 -2.34
CA ARG A 266 24.05 10.91 -3.29
C ARG A 266 25.42 11.50 -3.05
N GLU A 267 26.36 10.71 -2.51
CA GLU A 267 27.76 11.10 -2.54
C GLU A 267 28.06 11.34 -4.02
N GLU A 268 28.22 12.61 -4.41
CA GLU A 268 28.78 12.99 -5.69
C GLU A 268 30.14 12.33 -5.75
N LYS A 269 30.22 11.16 -6.39
CA LYS A 269 31.51 10.54 -6.62
C LYS A 269 32.33 11.52 -7.46
N ALA A 270 33.44 11.91 -6.84
CA ALA A 270 34.65 12.55 -7.33
C ALA A 270 34.92 12.40 -8.84
N PRO A 271 35.63 13.38 -9.45
CA PRO A 271 35.72 13.57 -10.88
C PRO A 271 36.08 12.30 -11.65
N VAL A 272 35.39 12.13 -12.78
CA VAL A 272 35.76 11.24 -13.87
C VAL A 272 37.27 11.41 -14.11
N LEU A 273 38.05 10.36 -13.87
CA LEU A 273 39.41 10.26 -14.37
C LEU A 273 39.30 10.22 -15.91
N GLU A 274 39.32 11.40 -16.53
CA GLU A 274 39.69 11.56 -17.94
C GLU A 274 41.16 11.19 -18.06
N ASP A 275 41.44 9.93 -18.39
CA ASP A 275 42.70 9.52 -19.03
C ASP A 275 42.59 8.04 -19.46
N THR A 276 41.75 7.75 -20.44
CA THR A 276 41.93 6.57 -21.28
C THR A 276 42.35 7.03 -22.67
N LYS A 277 43.67 6.99 -22.90
CA LYS A 277 44.28 7.05 -24.23
C LYS A 277 43.54 6.11 -25.19
N PRO A 278 43.30 6.53 -26.44
CA PRO A 278 42.70 5.66 -27.44
C PRO A 278 43.61 4.46 -27.70
N ILE A 279 43.06 3.26 -27.54
CA ILE A 279 43.66 2.00 -27.96
C ILE A 279 43.58 1.98 -29.49
N THR A 280 44.73 2.16 -30.15
CA THR A 280 44.89 1.89 -31.58
C THR A 280 44.79 0.38 -31.82
N PRO A 281 43.91 -0.10 -32.73
CA PRO A 281 43.90 -1.49 -33.13
C PRO A 281 44.92 -1.71 -34.25
N GLU A 282 46.13 -2.12 -33.90
CA GLU A 282 47.10 -2.68 -34.84
C GLU A 282 46.93 -4.21 -34.80
N LEU A 283 46.07 -4.72 -35.66
CA LEU A 283 45.93 -6.16 -35.93
C LEU A 283 46.29 -6.37 -37.40
N GLU A 284 47.56 -6.66 -37.65
CA GLU A 284 48.01 -7.23 -38.91
C GLU A 284 47.39 -8.63 -39.06
N LEU A 285 46.46 -8.74 -40.02
CA LEU A 285 45.90 -10.00 -40.48
C LEU A 285 46.92 -10.63 -41.44
N GLU A 286 47.77 -11.51 -40.92
CA GLU A 286 48.64 -12.37 -41.71
C GLU A 286 47.77 -13.44 -42.40
N ILE A 287 47.49 -13.23 -43.70
CA ILE A 287 46.74 -14.16 -44.54
C ILE A 287 47.71 -15.26 -44.99
N ALA A 288 47.56 -16.47 -44.43
CA ALA A 288 48.26 -17.65 -44.91
C ALA A 288 47.60 -18.19 -46.19
N ASP A 289 48.41 -18.42 -47.23
CA ASP A 289 47.98 -18.95 -48.52
C ASP A 289 47.43 -20.40 -48.41
N PRO A 290 46.38 -20.77 -49.16
CA PRO A 290 45.86 -22.13 -49.18
C PRO A 290 46.77 -23.08 -49.99
N PRO A 291 46.89 -24.36 -49.59
CA PRO A 291 47.71 -25.33 -50.30
C PRO A 291 47.11 -25.70 -51.66
N THR A 292 47.96 -25.73 -52.69
CA THR A 292 47.66 -26.21 -54.04
C THR A 292 47.27 -27.69 -54.06
N PRO A 293 46.20 -28.08 -54.76
CA PRO A 293 45.82 -29.48 -54.94
C PRO A 293 46.66 -30.15 -56.03
N PHE A 294 47.06 -31.40 -55.77
CA PHE A 294 47.48 -32.38 -56.79
C PHE A 294 46.27 -33.18 -57.27
#